data_AF-A0A8H6C171-F1
#
_entry.id   AF-A0A8H6C171-F1
#
_cell.length_a   1.000
_cell.length_b   1.000
_cell.length_c   1.000
_cell.angle_alpha   90.00
_cell.angle_beta   90.00
_cell.angle_gamma   90.00
#
_symmetry.space_group_name_H-M   'P 1'
#
loop_
_entity.id
_entity.type
_entity.pdbx_description
1 polymer ?
#
loop_
_entity_poly.entity_id
_entity_poly.type
_entity_poly.pdbx_seq_one_letter_code
_entity_poly.pdbx_strand_id
1 'polypeptide(L)'
;MTITTASVPEELKTDKSVTPFIIRSIELSQANPIVSYYCKIYVLEHILTNKLHTTSKEIELFTIELLDDTESIKNNTEDEDFHKILNNKQLSLNVALSFTYKLFNSCLETLSNLTSSKQQQSALISKMKATLNFLSLLAVFKSSEDIDWEKISGGKANDWDSFDKLNKEKIKILKYQLSRLLKGEIQVKDELNDEELEKELDKELEEISGEDKLSKR
;
A
#
# COMPACT_ATOMS: atom_id res chain seq x y z
N MET A 1 14.47 14.98 16.36
CA MET A 1 13.96 13.84 17.16
C MET A 1 13.22 12.92 16.21
N THR A 2 13.39 11.60 16.32
CA THR A 2 12.70 10.67 15.42
C THR A 2 11.26 10.49 15.88
N ILE A 3 10.30 10.78 14.99
CA ILE A 3 8.87 10.57 15.24
C ILE A 3 8.60 9.08 15.54
N THR A 4 7.83 8.80 16.59
CA THR A 4 7.43 7.44 16.98
C THR A 4 5.91 7.34 17.02
N THR A 5 5.38 6.12 17.11
CA THR A 5 3.92 5.91 17.23
C THR A 5 3.34 6.51 18.53
N ALA A 6 4.18 6.67 19.56
CA ALA A 6 3.80 7.26 20.83
C ALA A 6 3.65 8.78 20.79
N SER A 7 4.34 9.47 19.86
CA SER A 7 4.27 10.93 19.71
C SER A 7 3.11 11.40 18.84
N VAL A 8 2.29 10.47 18.30
CA VAL A 8 1.15 10.81 17.44
C VAL A 8 -0.02 11.30 18.30
N PRO A 9 -0.58 12.51 18.04
CA PRO A 9 -1.79 13.00 18.70
C PRO A 9 -2.99 12.06 18.48
N GLU A 10 -3.86 11.92 19.49
CA GLU A 10 -5.02 11.02 19.43
C GLU A 10 -5.97 11.34 18.27
N GLU A 11 -6.17 12.62 17.97
CA GLU A 11 -7.02 13.05 16.85
C GLU A 11 -6.48 12.55 15.50
N LEU A 12 -5.14 12.56 15.33
CA LEU A 12 -4.48 12.07 14.11
C LEU A 12 -4.44 10.54 14.03
N LYS A 13 -4.58 9.81 15.14
CA LYS A 13 -4.69 8.33 15.13
C LYS A 13 -5.99 7.84 14.51
N THR A 14 -7.02 8.68 14.51
CA THR A 14 -8.33 8.34 13.94
C THR A 14 -8.54 8.87 12.52
N ASP A 15 -7.72 9.83 12.08
CA ASP A 15 -7.76 10.37 10.72
C ASP A 15 -7.16 9.40 9.70
N LYS A 16 -8.04 8.59 9.10
CA LYS A 16 -7.71 7.61 8.05
C LYS A 16 -6.96 8.19 6.85
N SER A 17 -6.98 9.51 6.66
CA SER A 17 -6.27 10.21 5.58
C SER A 17 -4.77 10.29 5.84
N VAL A 18 -4.34 10.33 7.11
CA VAL A 18 -2.93 10.50 7.49
C VAL A 18 -2.36 9.41 8.39
N THR A 19 -3.17 8.77 9.25
CA THR A 19 -2.69 7.71 10.15
C THR A 19 -1.86 6.64 9.42
N PRO A 20 -2.28 6.13 8.24
CA PRO A 20 -1.48 5.13 7.55
C PRO A 20 -0.11 5.66 7.13
N PHE A 21 -0.02 6.93 6.69
CA PHE A 21 1.24 7.53 6.27
C PHE A 21 2.18 7.79 7.46
N ILE A 22 1.64 8.17 8.62
CA ILE A 22 2.43 8.28 9.85
C ILE A 22 3.07 6.93 10.18
N ILE A 23 2.28 5.86 10.24
CA ILE A 23 2.76 4.50 10.51
C ILE A 23 3.82 4.06 9.48
N ARG A 24 3.54 4.25 8.18
CA ARG A 24 4.49 3.87 7.11
C ARG A 24 5.77 4.68 7.15
N SER A 25 5.73 5.95 7.56
CA SER A 25 6.95 6.75 7.71
C SER A 25 7.91 6.15 8.73
N ILE A 26 7.38 5.57 9.81
CA ILE A 26 8.16 4.91 10.86
C ILE A 26 8.69 3.57 10.35
N GLU A 27 7.81 2.71 9.80
CA GLU A 27 8.17 1.38 9.31
C GLU A 27 9.24 1.41 8.20
N LEU A 28 9.17 2.41 7.31
CA LEU A 28 10.08 2.52 6.17
C LEU A 28 11.35 3.32 6.46
N SER A 29 11.50 3.88 7.66
CA SER A 29 12.62 4.77 8.02
C SER A 29 13.99 4.19 7.69
N GLN A 30 14.18 2.88 7.88
CA GLN A 30 15.42 2.16 7.56
C GLN A 30 15.36 1.48 6.18
N ALA A 31 14.25 0.82 5.85
CA ALA A 31 14.15 0.00 4.65
C ALA A 31 13.98 0.80 3.35
N ASN A 32 13.34 1.97 3.41
CA ASN A 32 13.16 2.87 2.28
C ASN A 32 13.04 4.33 2.77
N PRO A 33 14.16 4.96 3.15
CA PRO A 33 14.17 6.27 3.81
C PRO A 33 13.60 7.39 2.92
N ILE A 34 13.73 7.28 1.59
CA ILE A 34 13.12 8.22 0.65
C ILE A 34 11.59 8.15 0.72
N VAL A 35 11.00 6.95 0.65
CA VAL A 35 9.53 6.80 0.76
C VAL A 35 9.06 7.20 2.16
N SER A 36 9.81 6.85 3.21
CA SER A 36 9.55 7.30 4.59
C SER A 36 9.46 8.82 4.68
N TYR A 37 10.43 9.54 4.12
CA TYR A 37 10.43 11.00 4.07
C TYR A 37 9.18 11.55 3.37
N TYR A 38 8.81 11.02 2.20
CA TYR A 38 7.62 11.51 1.51
C TYR A 38 6.32 11.18 2.23
N CYS A 39 6.25 10.10 3.01
CA CYS A 39 5.12 9.87 3.91
C CYS A 39 5.01 10.99 4.97
N LYS A 40 6.13 11.50 5.50
CA LYS A 40 6.13 12.65 6.43
C LYS A 40 5.66 13.93 5.73
N ILE A 41 6.13 14.18 4.52
CA ILE A 41 5.70 15.33 3.70
C ILE A 41 4.19 15.27 3.44
N TYR A 42 3.64 14.10 3.08
CA TYR A 42 2.20 13.94 2.89
C TYR A 42 1.39 14.31 4.14
N VAL A 43 1.85 13.87 5.32
CA VAL A 43 1.22 14.19 6.60
C VAL A 43 1.29 15.70 6.89
N LEU A 44 2.45 16.34 6.68
CA LEU A 44 2.61 17.78 6.81
C LEU A 44 1.68 18.55 5.88
N GLU A 45 1.64 18.19 4.60
CA GLU A 45 0.75 18.83 3.61
C GLU A 45 -0.71 18.74 4.03
N HIS A 46 -1.17 17.58 4.52
CA HIS A 46 -2.54 17.42 5.01
C HIS A 46 -2.82 18.28 6.24
N ILE A 47 -1.93 18.27 7.25
CA ILE A 47 -2.11 19.06 8.47
C ILE A 47 -2.13 20.56 8.16
N LEU A 48 -1.21 21.04 7.32
CA LEU A 48 -1.08 22.45 6.98
C LEU A 48 -2.23 22.92 6.09
N THR A 49 -2.60 22.15 5.07
CA THR A 49 -3.70 22.49 4.14
C THR A 49 -5.04 22.55 4.86
N ASN A 50 -5.30 21.61 5.77
CA ASN A 50 -6.55 21.57 6.55
C ASN A 50 -6.47 22.39 7.85
N LYS A 51 -5.36 23.08 8.11
CA LYS A 51 -5.11 23.89 9.32
C LYS A 51 -5.30 23.14 10.64
N LEU A 52 -5.07 21.82 10.67
CA LEU A 52 -5.28 20.99 11.87
C LEU A 52 -4.35 21.38 13.03
N HIS A 53 -3.16 21.91 12.71
CA HIS A 53 -2.23 22.46 13.71
C HIS A 53 -2.79 23.66 14.48
N THR A 54 -3.85 24.31 14.00
CA THR A 54 -4.51 25.43 14.70
C THR A 54 -5.64 24.97 15.63
N THR A 55 -6.05 23.70 15.53
CA THR A 55 -7.22 23.19 16.24
C THR A 55 -6.88 22.47 17.54
N SER A 56 -5.63 22.03 17.71
CA SER A 56 -5.15 21.31 18.90
C SER A 56 -3.68 21.62 19.15
N LYS A 57 -3.33 21.86 20.42
CA LYS A 57 -1.94 22.14 20.81
C LYS A 57 -1.04 20.92 20.60
N GLU A 58 -1.58 19.72 20.75
CA GLU A 58 -0.84 18.48 20.50
C GLU A 58 -0.50 18.32 19.01
N ILE A 59 -1.44 18.65 18.11
CA ILE A 59 -1.20 18.65 16.68
C ILE A 59 -0.19 19.73 16.29
N GLU A 60 -0.27 20.92 16.91
CA GLU A 60 0.72 21.98 16.70
C GLU A 60 2.14 21.51 17.04
N LEU A 61 2.34 20.95 18.23
CA LEU A 61 3.64 20.45 18.69
C LEU A 61 4.14 19.31 17.79
N PHE A 62 3.28 18.35 17.46
CA PHE A 62 3.61 17.27 16.54
C PHE A 62 4.04 17.79 15.16
N THR A 63 3.38 18.85 14.66
CA THR A 63 3.71 19.46 13.37
C THR A 63 5.09 20.12 13.41
N ILE A 64 5.43 20.81 14.50
CA ILE A 64 6.76 21.42 14.70
C ILE A 64 7.83 20.32 14.71
N GLU A 65 7.64 19.26 15.50
CA GLU A 65 8.58 18.14 15.55
C GLU A 65 8.75 17.46 14.19
N LEU A 66 7.65 17.30 13.44
CA LEU A 66 7.68 16.68 12.10
C LEU A 66 8.38 17.58 11.09
N LEU A 67 8.20 18.90 11.15
CA LEU A 67 8.95 19.86 10.33
C LEU A 67 10.45 19.77 10.62
N ASP A 68 10.85 19.84 11.89
CA ASP A 68 12.25 19.74 12.33
C ASP A 68 12.89 18.42 11.86
N ASP A 69 12.18 17.29 12.01
CA ASP A 69 12.64 15.98 11.56
C ASP A 69 12.80 15.92 10.03
N THR A 70 11.84 16.45 9.26
CA THR A 70 11.97 16.48 7.79
C THR A 70 13.09 17.40 7.31
N GLU A 71 13.30 18.55 7.96
CA GLU A 71 14.41 19.45 7.65
C GLU A 71 15.75 18.80 7.97
N SER A 72 15.87 18.14 9.13
CA SER A 72 17.07 17.39 9.50
C SER A 72 17.40 16.28 8.50
N ILE A 73 16.40 15.54 8.00
CA ILE A 73 16.60 14.49 7.01
C ILE A 73 17.05 15.08 5.67
N LYS A 74 16.41 16.18 5.23
CA LYS A 74 16.72 16.83 3.95
C LYS A 74 18.13 17.40 3.91
N ASN A 75 18.60 17.90 5.05
CA ASN A 75 19.91 18.52 5.20
C ASN A 75 21.01 17.53 5.63
N ASN A 76 20.68 16.25 5.89
CA ASN A 76 21.69 15.24 6.19
C ASN A 76 22.52 14.95 4.93
N THR A 77 23.85 15.08 5.04
CA THR A 77 24.84 14.84 3.97
C THR A 77 25.78 13.68 4.27
N GLU A 78 25.51 12.86 5.29
CA GLU A 78 26.34 11.69 5.65
C GLU A 78 26.32 10.63 4.54
N ASP A 79 25.18 10.48 3.86
CA ASP A 79 25.01 9.64 2.68
C ASP A 79 24.76 10.54 1.45
N GLU A 80 25.77 10.68 0.60
CA GLU A 80 25.75 11.54 -0.59
C GLU A 80 24.68 11.11 -1.60
N ASP A 81 24.49 9.80 -1.80
CA ASP A 81 23.52 9.26 -2.75
C ASP A 81 22.10 9.51 -2.25
N PHE A 82 21.85 9.25 -0.97
CA PHE A 82 20.59 9.59 -0.31
C PHE A 82 20.28 11.09 -0.43
N HIS A 83 21.23 11.94 -0.06
CA HIS A 83 21.08 13.39 -0.11
C HIS A 83 20.76 13.88 -1.52
N LYS A 84 21.48 13.37 -2.53
CA LYS A 84 21.26 13.68 -3.94
C LYS A 84 19.88 13.24 -4.44
N ILE A 85 19.45 12.03 -4.12
CA ILE A 85 18.13 11.51 -4.53
C ILE A 85 17.02 12.34 -3.87
N LEU A 86 17.16 12.63 -2.58
CA LEU A 86 16.14 13.34 -1.81
C LEU A 86 15.95 14.79 -2.30
N ASN A 87 17.04 15.46 -2.65
CA ASN A 87 17.02 16.85 -3.15
C ASN A 87 16.70 16.96 -4.64
N ASN A 88 16.46 15.84 -5.35
CA ASN A 88 16.03 15.83 -6.74
C ASN A 88 14.64 15.19 -6.86
N LYS A 89 13.63 15.98 -7.24
CA LYS A 89 12.22 15.52 -7.34
C LYS A 89 12.03 14.37 -8.33
N GLN A 90 12.71 14.39 -9.47
CA GLN A 90 12.66 13.30 -10.44
C GLN A 90 13.22 11.99 -9.85
N LEU A 91 14.38 12.03 -9.20
CA LEU A 91 15.00 10.84 -8.60
C LEU A 91 14.18 10.32 -7.41
N SER A 92 13.70 11.21 -6.56
CA SER A 92 12.78 10.90 -5.49
C SER A 92 11.51 10.20 -5.99
N LEU A 93 10.88 10.74 -7.06
CA LEU A 93 9.72 10.13 -7.68
C LEU A 93 10.07 8.76 -8.27
N ASN A 94 11.21 8.59 -8.94
CA ASN A 94 11.63 7.29 -9.46
C ASN A 94 11.67 6.21 -8.36
N VAL A 95 12.21 6.54 -7.19
CA VAL A 95 12.27 5.63 -6.03
C VAL A 95 10.87 5.31 -5.51
N ALA A 96 10.06 6.34 -5.26
CA ALA A 96 8.70 6.18 -4.75
C ALA A 96 7.80 5.40 -5.71
N LEU A 97 7.90 5.69 -7.01
CA LEU A 97 7.15 5.02 -8.07
C LEU A 97 7.56 3.56 -8.20
N SER A 98 8.87 3.28 -8.26
CA SER A 98 9.38 1.92 -8.37
C SER A 98 8.94 1.07 -7.20
N PHE A 99 9.03 1.60 -5.98
CA PHE A 99 8.53 0.94 -4.78
C PHE A 99 7.03 0.65 -4.86
N THR A 100 6.23 1.66 -5.19
CA THR A 100 4.76 1.57 -5.26
C THR A 100 4.31 0.57 -6.34
N TYR A 101 4.92 0.63 -7.52
CA TYR A 101 4.55 -0.24 -8.65
C TYR A 101 4.99 -1.69 -8.43
N LYS A 102 6.13 -1.93 -7.77
CA LYS A 102 6.51 -3.28 -7.33
C LYS A 102 5.46 -3.86 -6.38
N LEU A 103 4.98 -3.08 -5.41
CA LEU A 103 3.90 -3.52 -4.53
C LEU A 103 2.60 -3.81 -5.28
N PHE A 104 2.20 -2.93 -6.20
CA PHE A 104 1.02 -3.11 -7.04
C PHE A 104 1.10 -4.40 -7.88
N ASN A 105 2.19 -4.61 -8.60
CA ASN A 105 2.38 -5.81 -9.42
C ASN A 105 2.38 -7.07 -8.55
N SER A 106 3.07 -7.02 -7.41
CA SER A 106 3.10 -8.15 -6.48
C SER A 106 1.73 -8.46 -5.86
N CYS A 107 0.85 -7.47 -5.67
CA CYS A 107 -0.54 -7.72 -5.29
C CYS A 107 -1.29 -8.49 -6.37
N LEU A 108 -1.14 -8.11 -7.65
CA LEU A 108 -1.81 -8.78 -8.77
C LEU A 108 -1.29 -10.19 -8.98
N GLU A 109 0.02 -10.40 -8.85
CA GLU A 109 0.65 -11.71 -8.94
C GLU A 109 0.16 -12.63 -7.82
N THR A 110 0.14 -12.15 -6.57
CA THR A 110 -0.38 -12.91 -5.43
C THR A 110 -1.87 -13.23 -5.65
N LEU A 111 -2.64 -12.27 -6.17
CA LEU A 111 -4.05 -12.47 -6.49
C LEU A 111 -4.27 -13.55 -7.56
N SER A 112 -3.42 -13.58 -8.60
CA SER A 112 -3.51 -14.60 -9.66
C SER A 112 -3.12 -16.00 -9.19
N ASN A 113 -2.44 -16.13 -8.05
CA ASN A 113 -1.99 -17.38 -7.46
C ASN A 113 -2.54 -17.57 -6.05
N LEU A 114 -3.73 -17.03 -5.80
CA LEU A 114 -4.37 -17.06 -4.50
C LEU A 114 -4.86 -18.47 -4.18
N THR A 115 -4.66 -18.93 -2.95
CA THR A 115 -5.18 -20.19 -2.41
C THR A 115 -6.32 -19.92 -1.41
N SER A 116 -6.99 -20.97 -0.93
CA SER A 116 -7.94 -20.88 0.19
C SER A 116 -7.32 -20.51 1.53
N SER A 117 -5.98 -20.31 1.61
CA SER A 117 -5.30 -19.89 2.83
C SER A 117 -5.80 -18.53 3.32
N LYS A 118 -6.53 -18.54 4.44
CA LYS A 118 -7.01 -17.33 5.13
C LYS A 118 -5.86 -16.38 5.50
N GLN A 119 -4.70 -16.94 5.85
CA GLN A 119 -3.51 -16.14 6.15
C GLN A 119 -3.00 -15.41 4.92
N GLN A 120 -2.90 -16.09 3.76
CA GLN A 120 -2.50 -15.48 2.50
C GLN A 120 -3.48 -14.37 2.09
N GLN A 121 -4.78 -14.62 2.21
CA GLN A 121 -5.83 -13.65 1.90
C GLN A 121 -5.75 -12.41 2.79
N SER A 122 -5.61 -12.59 4.12
CA SER A 122 -5.47 -11.47 5.07
C SER A 122 -4.20 -10.65 4.81
N ALA A 123 -3.08 -11.31 4.52
CA ALA A 123 -1.83 -10.65 4.15
C ALA A 123 -1.99 -9.85 2.85
N LEU A 124 -2.66 -10.41 1.84
CA LEU A 124 -2.94 -9.74 0.59
C LEU A 124 -3.86 -8.52 0.77
N ILE A 125 -4.93 -8.63 1.56
CA ILE A 125 -5.80 -7.50 1.90
C ILE A 125 -4.99 -6.36 2.52
N SER A 126 -4.13 -6.68 3.48
CA SER A 126 -3.29 -5.69 4.16
C SER A 126 -2.31 -5.02 3.20
N LYS A 127 -1.70 -5.81 2.29
CA LYS A 127 -0.79 -5.33 1.25
C LYS A 127 -1.50 -4.47 0.20
N MET A 128 -2.71 -4.82 -0.20
CA MET A 128 -3.53 -4.02 -1.12
C MET A 128 -3.87 -2.66 -0.50
N LYS A 129 -4.29 -2.64 0.78
CA LYS A 129 -4.55 -1.38 1.51
C LYS A 129 -3.29 -0.51 1.59
N ALA A 130 -2.14 -1.11 1.91
CA ALA A 130 -0.86 -0.38 1.94
C ALA A 130 -0.51 0.21 0.56
N THR A 131 -0.65 -0.60 -0.50
CA THR A 131 -0.39 -0.18 -1.87
C THR A 131 -1.31 0.98 -2.31
N LEU A 132 -2.59 0.97 -1.91
CA LEU A 132 -3.50 2.09 -2.17
C LEU A 132 -3.01 3.40 -1.54
N ASN A 133 -2.46 3.33 -0.32
CA ASN A 133 -1.87 4.50 0.34
C ASN A 133 -0.63 4.98 -0.43
N PHE A 134 0.26 4.08 -0.86
CA PHE A 134 1.44 4.47 -1.64
C PHE A 134 1.11 5.00 -3.04
N LEU A 135 0.06 4.49 -3.69
CA LEU A 135 -0.44 5.10 -4.93
C LEU A 135 -0.95 6.52 -4.70
N SER A 136 -1.61 6.76 -3.55
CA SER A 136 -2.08 8.10 -3.16
C SER A 136 -0.92 9.01 -2.74
N LEU A 137 0.16 8.45 -2.20
CA LEU A 137 1.38 9.18 -1.83
C LEU A 137 1.98 9.94 -3.01
N LEU A 138 1.88 9.40 -4.23
CA LEU A 138 2.46 10.03 -5.42
C LEU A 138 1.91 11.45 -5.68
N ALA A 139 0.77 11.81 -5.10
CA ALA A 139 0.19 13.15 -5.14
C ALA A 139 1.11 14.26 -4.60
N VAL A 140 2.05 13.94 -3.70
CA VAL A 140 3.03 14.93 -3.17
C VAL A 140 3.94 15.49 -4.27
N PHE A 141 4.02 14.84 -5.43
CA PHE A 141 4.82 15.30 -6.56
C PHE A 141 4.05 16.19 -7.55
N LYS A 142 2.74 16.41 -7.35
CA LYS A 142 1.87 17.17 -8.25
C LYS A 142 2.41 18.55 -8.61
N SER A 143 2.94 19.27 -7.63
CA SER A 143 3.41 20.65 -7.80
C SER A 143 4.89 20.73 -8.20
N SER A 144 5.51 19.63 -8.63
CA SER A 144 6.92 19.63 -9.03
C SER A 144 7.05 20.06 -10.49
N GLU A 145 7.84 21.11 -10.74
CA GLU A 145 8.10 21.62 -12.10
C GLU A 145 9.18 20.81 -12.82
N ASP A 146 10.11 20.21 -12.09
CA ASP A 146 11.30 19.53 -12.62
C ASP A 146 11.09 18.04 -12.95
N ILE A 147 9.84 17.60 -13.14
CA ILE A 147 9.54 16.20 -13.43
C ILE A 147 9.30 16.00 -14.93
N ASP A 148 10.10 15.10 -15.50
CA ASP A 148 9.91 14.57 -16.84
C ASP A 148 8.88 13.44 -16.80
N TRP A 149 7.61 13.82 -17.00
CA TRP A 149 6.47 12.90 -16.99
C TRP A 149 6.48 11.91 -18.16
N GLU A 150 7.06 12.29 -19.30
CA GLU A 150 7.20 11.39 -20.45
C GLU A 150 8.14 10.24 -20.10
N LYS A 151 9.30 10.57 -19.55
CA LYS A 151 10.27 9.57 -19.10
C LYS A 151 9.74 8.71 -17.96
N ILE A 152 9.09 9.28 -16.94
CA ILE A 152 8.61 8.52 -15.77
C ILE A 152 7.54 7.49 -16.15
N SER A 153 6.73 7.82 -17.15
CA SER A 153 5.58 7.01 -17.57
C SER A 153 5.89 6.05 -18.72
N GLY A 154 7.10 6.12 -19.29
CA GLY A 154 7.46 5.39 -20.50
C GLY A 154 6.65 5.86 -21.72
N GLY A 155 6.45 7.18 -21.85
CA GLY A 155 5.73 7.83 -22.95
C GLY A 155 4.21 7.83 -22.83
N LYS A 156 3.65 7.50 -21.67
CA LYS A 156 2.18 7.38 -21.46
C LYS A 156 1.53 8.63 -20.86
N ALA A 157 2.32 9.55 -20.35
CA ALA A 157 1.90 10.80 -19.74
C ALA A 157 2.95 11.87 -20.07
N ASN A 158 2.52 13.12 -20.28
CA ASN A 158 3.40 14.26 -20.54
C ASN A 158 3.24 15.37 -19.50
N ASP A 159 2.31 15.19 -18.56
CA ASP A 159 2.02 16.11 -17.47
C ASP A 159 1.51 15.34 -16.24
N TRP A 160 1.31 16.06 -15.14
CA TRP A 160 0.75 15.49 -13.92
C TRP A 160 -0.63 14.86 -14.16
N ASP A 161 -1.52 15.52 -14.90
CA ASP A 161 -2.91 15.09 -15.01
C ASP A 161 -3.05 13.77 -15.79
N SER A 162 -2.25 13.58 -16.84
CA SER A 162 -2.15 12.32 -17.58
C SER A 162 -1.49 11.23 -16.75
N PHE A 163 -0.45 11.55 -15.97
CA PHE A 163 0.17 10.60 -15.04
C PHE A 163 -0.79 10.18 -13.91
N ASP A 164 -1.51 11.11 -13.32
CA ASP A 164 -2.51 10.88 -12.28
C ASP A 164 -3.67 10.02 -12.78
N LYS A 165 -4.10 10.20 -14.04
CA LYS A 165 -5.09 9.30 -14.67
C LYS A 165 -4.59 7.85 -14.70
N LEU A 166 -3.33 7.61 -15.08
CA LEU A 166 -2.74 6.25 -15.06
C LEU A 166 -2.73 5.65 -13.65
N ASN A 167 -2.39 6.45 -12.64
CA ASN A 167 -2.40 6.02 -11.24
C ASN A 167 -3.83 5.76 -10.73
N LYS A 168 -4.80 6.59 -11.12
CA LYS A 168 -6.21 6.39 -10.77
C LYS A 168 -6.78 5.10 -11.35
N GLU A 169 -6.38 4.70 -12.56
CA GLU A 169 -6.76 3.38 -13.10
C GLU A 169 -6.16 2.24 -12.27
N LYS A 170 -4.90 2.34 -11.82
CA LYS A 170 -4.31 1.35 -10.90
C LYS A 170 -5.05 1.29 -9.55
N ILE A 171 -5.39 2.45 -8.98
CA ILE A 171 -6.20 2.55 -7.76
C ILE A 171 -7.55 1.87 -7.96
N LYS A 172 -8.22 2.12 -9.09
CA LYS A 172 -9.52 1.54 -9.43
C LYS A 172 -9.44 0.02 -9.55
N ILE A 173 -8.45 -0.50 -10.26
CA ILE A 173 -8.17 -1.94 -10.37
C ILE A 173 -8.00 -2.54 -8.98
N LEU A 174 -7.15 -1.94 -8.15
CA LEU A 174 -6.84 -2.51 -6.84
C LEU A 174 -8.02 -2.44 -5.86
N LYS A 175 -8.81 -1.35 -5.89
CA LYS A 175 -10.06 -1.23 -5.12
C LYS A 175 -11.09 -2.27 -5.56
N TYR A 176 -11.23 -2.50 -6.86
CA TYR A 176 -12.13 -3.51 -7.40
C TYR A 176 -11.74 -4.92 -6.92
N GLN A 177 -10.47 -5.28 -7.05
CA GLN A 177 -9.99 -6.60 -6.59
C GLN A 177 -10.07 -6.74 -5.07
N LEU A 178 -9.75 -5.70 -4.31
CA LEU A 178 -9.90 -5.70 -2.85
C LEU A 178 -11.36 -5.93 -2.43
N SER A 179 -12.32 -5.29 -3.11
CA SER A 179 -13.74 -5.51 -2.85
C SER A 179 -14.14 -6.97 -3.11
N ARG A 180 -13.70 -7.55 -4.23
CA ARG A 180 -14.01 -8.96 -4.55
C ARG A 180 -13.39 -9.91 -3.54
N LEU A 181 -12.13 -9.66 -3.15
CA LEU A 181 -11.42 -10.47 -2.16
C LEU A 181 -12.14 -10.46 -0.81
N LEU A 182 -12.61 -9.30 -0.36
CA LEU A 182 -13.37 -9.17 0.89
C LEU A 182 -14.75 -9.87 0.84
N LYS A 183 -15.33 -10.01 -0.35
CA LYS A 183 -16.61 -10.71 -0.55
C LYS A 183 -16.45 -12.20 -0.87
N GLY A 184 -15.23 -12.71 -0.98
CA GLY A 184 -14.97 -14.10 -1.40
C GLY A 184 -15.30 -14.38 -2.88
N GLU A 185 -15.37 -13.34 -3.73
CA GLU A 185 -15.74 -13.45 -5.15
C GLU A 185 -14.52 -13.75 -6.06
N ILE A 186 -13.44 -14.30 -5.51
CA ILE A 186 -12.18 -14.53 -6.22
C ILE A 186 -11.95 -16.04 -6.38
N GLN A 187 -11.57 -16.42 -7.60
CA GLN A 187 -11.17 -17.80 -7.90
C GLN A 187 -9.84 -18.10 -7.21
N VAL A 188 -9.82 -19.18 -6.44
CA VAL A 188 -8.61 -19.72 -5.82
C VAL A 188 -8.03 -20.83 -6.69
N LYS A 189 -6.70 -20.94 -6.72
CA LYS A 189 -5.95 -22.02 -7.37
C LYS A 189 -5.53 -23.06 -6.33
N ASP A 190 -6.49 -23.59 -5.60
CA ASP A 190 -6.18 -24.80 -4.84
C ASP A 190 -6.03 -25.92 -5.89
N GLU A 191 -4.85 -26.54 -5.93
CA GLU A 191 -4.74 -27.86 -6.54
C GLU A 191 -5.75 -28.73 -5.80
N LEU A 192 -6.63 -29.41 -6.54
CA LEU A 192 -7.50 -30.42 -5.95
C LEU A 192 -6.59 -31.36 -5.17
N ASN A 193 -6.79 -31.46 -3.86
CA ASN A 193 -6.04 -32.40 -3.06
C ASN A 193 -6.54 -33.80 -3.47
N ASP A 194 -5.74 -34.53 -4.24
CA ASP A 194 -6.09 -35.87 -4.71
C ASP A 194 -6.53 -36.78 -3.55
N GLU A 195 -5.95 -36.64 -2.35
CA GLU A 195 -6.37 -37.38 -1.15
C GLU A 195 -7.76 -37.00 -0.63
N GLU A 196 -8.18 -35.75 -0.83
CA GLU A 196 -9.49 -35.24 -0.39
C GLU A 196 -10.58 -35.65 -1.40
N LEU A 197 -10.25 -35.64 -2.69
CA LEU A 197 -11.06 -36.23 -3.75
C LEU A 197 -11.21 -37.75 -3.59
N GLU A 198 -10.13 -38.48 -3.31
CA GLU A 198 -10.18 -39.93 -3.06
C GLU A 198 -11.08 -40.24 -1.85
N LYS A 199 -10.99 -39.45 -0.77
CA LYS A 199 -11.88 -39.61 0.39
C LYS A 199 -13.35 -39.31 0.08
N GLU A 200 -13.64 -38.30 -0.74
CA GLU A 200 -15.01 -38.03 -1.19
C GLU A 200 -15.54 -39.15 -2.10
N LEU A 201 -14.73 -39.62 -3.05
CA LEU A 201 -15.05 -40.75 -3.93
C LEU A 201 -15.33 -42.04 -3.16
N ASP A 202 -14.47 -42.39 -2.20
CA ASP A 202 -14.65 -43.59 -1.37
C ASP A 202 -15.95 -43.51 -0.56
N LYS A 203 -16.28 -42.31 -0.05
CA LYS A 203 -17.50 -42.09 0.72
C LYS A 203 -18.76 -42.19 -0.14
N GLU A 204 -18.76 -41.62 -1.35
CA GLU A 204 -19.88 -41.78 -2.29
C GLU A 204 -20.06 -43.25 -2.72
N LEU A 205 -18.96 -43.98 -2.95
CA LEU A 205 -19.01 -45.40 -3.29
C LEU A 205 -19.56 -46.25 -2.15
N GLU A 206 -19.22 -45.94 -0.90
CA GLU A 206 -19.78 -46.61 0.28
C GLU A 206 -21.30 -46.35 0.40
N GLU A 207 -21.75 -45.12 0.19
CA GLU A 207 -23.18 -44.75 0.24
C GLU A 207 -23.99 -45.50 -0.84
N ILE A 208 -23.49 -45.56 -2.08
CA ILE A 208 -24.12 -46.32 -3.18
C ILE A 208 -24.16 -47.82 -2.86
N SER A 209 -23.08 -48.37 -2.29
CA SER A 209 -23.02 -49.79 -1.93
C SER A 209 -23.93 -50.16 -0.73
N GLY A 210 -24.24 -49.18 0.12
CA GLY A 210 -25.15 -49.31 1.26
C GLY A 210 -26.61 -49.36 0.84
N GLU A 211 -27.01 -48.56 -0.13
CA GLU A 211 -28.39 -48.52 -0.66
C GLU A 211 -28.77 -49.82 -1.39
N ASP A 212 -27.81 -50.43 -2.12
CA ASP A 212 -28.03 -51.71 -2.83
C ASP A 212 -28.31 -52.90 -1.88
N LYS A 213 -27.88 -52.81 -0.61
CA LYS A 213 -28.18 -53.83 0.42
C LYS A 213 -29.56 -53.67 1.05
N LEU A 214 -30.15 -52.48 1.00
CA LEU A 214 -31.50 -52.20 1.51
C LEU A 214 -32.60 -52.52 0.50
N SER A 215 -32.29 -52.52 -0.80
CA SER A 215 -33.22 -52.85 -1.90
C SER A 215 -33.50 -54.36 -2.06
N LYS A 216 -32.70 -55.24 -1.44
CA LYS A 216 -32.82 -56.72 -1.55
C LYS A 216 -33.47 -57.41 -0.34
N ARG A 217 -34.20 -56.69 0.52
CA ARG A 217 -34.98 -57.28 1.63
C ARG A 217 -36.47 -57.23 1.39
#